data_AF-A0A6S7JHU6-F1
#
_entry.id   AF-A0A6S7JHU6-F1
#
_cell.length_a   1.000
_cell.length_b   1.000
_cell.length_c   1.000
_cell.angle_alpha   90.00
_cell.angle_beta   90.00
_cell.angle_gamma   90.00
#
_symmetry.space_group_name_H-M   'P 1'
#
loop_
_entity.id
_entity.type
_entity.pdbx_description
1 polymer ?
#
loop_
_entity_poly.entity_id
_entity_poly.type
_entity_poly.pdbx_seq_one_letter_code
_entity_poly.pdbx_strand_id
1 'polypeptide(L)'
;AVIVTTAVNILRQLTFEPLVEDKNVKHEQRKSLQAIDNFIISPSTKIILQTKRRFWEDKKYNIQGGFSKTNLPIGQIHYVKPDPEYVESTKQGIIMVFTLKNDALMFGFLTKEQVELEAIEQIAEFHPEIKEENMIEKHFVRAWSNQPSYQGAYAFLKARQFNTV
;
A
#
# COMPACT_ATOMS: atom_id res chain seq x y z
N ALA A 1 -21.08 -7.43 25.47
CA ALA A 1 -21.15 -6.70 24.19
C ALA A 1 -20.16 -7.31 23.22
N VAL A 2 -20.43 -7.26 21.91
CA VAL A 2 -19.50 -7.71 20.86
C VAL A 2 -19.02 -6.47 20.09
N ILE A 3 -17.72 -6.34 19.87
CA ILE A 3 -17.12 -5.25 19.11
C ILE A 3 -16.50 -5.85 17.85
N VAL A 4 -16.98 -5.43 16.67
CA VAL A 4 -16.48 -5.91 15.38
C VAL A 4 -15.48 -4.90 14.82
N THR A 5 -14.24 -5.33 14.62
CA THR A 5 -13.10 -4.47 14.20
C THR A 5 -12.53 -4.83 12.83
N THR A 6 -13.26 -5.63 12.05
CA THR A 6 -12.80 -6.08 10.72
C THR A 6 -12.89 -4.97 9.67
N ALA A 7 -12.12 -5.10 8.59
CA ALA A 7 -12.19 -4.19 7.46
C ALA A 7 -13.59 -4.22 6.81
N VAL A 8 -14.05 -3.10 6.26
CA VAL A 8 -15.44 -3.00 5.74
C VAL A 8 -15.77 -4.01 4.65
N ASN A 9 -14.79 -4.40 3.82
CA ASN A 9 -14.98 -5.42 2.78
C ASN A 9 -15.26 -6.80 3.38
N ILE A 10 -14.72 -7.10 4.56
CA ILE A 10 -15.03 -8.31 5.32
C ILE A 10 -16.35 -8.15 6.09
N LEU A 11 -16.60 -6.95 6.62
CA LEU A 11 -17.84 -6.63 7.33
C LEU A 11 -19.08 -6.86 6.45
N ARG A 12 -19.00 -6.57 5.14
CA ARG A 12 -20.04 -6.87 4.13
C ARG A 12 -20.36 -8.34 3.96
N GLN A 13 -19.44 -9.22 4.34
CA GLN A 13 -19.58 -10.67 4.20
C GLN A 13 -20.15 -11.30 5.48
N LEU A 14 -20.36 -10.51 6.54
CA LEU A 14 -20.94 -10.99 7.79
C LEU A 14 -22.46 -10.84 7.75
N THR A 15 -23.15 -11.91 8.13
CA THR A 15 -24.60 -11.90 8.36
C THR A 15 -24.89 -11.49 9.80
N PHE A 16 -25.74 -10.49 9.99
CA PHE A 16 -26.20 -10.03 11.30
C PHE A 16 -27.65 -10.45 11.52
N GLU A 17 -27.88 -11.42 12.41
CA GLU A 17 -29.20 -11.96 12.75
C GLU A 17 -29.39 -12.09 14.27
N PRO A 18 -30.63 -11.94 14.80
CA PRO A 18 -31.83 -11.50 14.09
C PRO A 18 -31.88 -9.98 13.91
N LEU A 19 -32.61 -9.50 12.90
CA LEU A 19 -32.97 -8.09 12.80
C LEU A 19 -33.91 -7.73 13.95
N VAL A 20 -33.65 -6.60 14.62
CA VAL A 20 -34.47 -6.19 15.77
C VAL A 20 -35.83 -5.71 15.27
N GLU A 21 -36.91 -6.12 15.94
CA GLU A 21 -38.29 -5.82 15.51
C GLU A 21 -38.69 -4.35 15.72
N ASP A 22 -38.04 -3.65 16.65
CA ASP A 22 -38.24 -2.23 16.90
C ASP A 22 -37.97 -1.39 15.65
N LYS A 23 -38.93 -0.54 15.27
CA LYS A 23 -38.86 0.26 14.02
C LYS A 23 -37.69 1.24 14.00
N ASN A 24 -37.36 1.88 15.13
CA ASN A 24 -36.26 2.84 15.20
C ASN A 24 -34.92 2.12 15.10
N VAL A 25 -34.78 1.00 15.82
CA VAL A 25 -33.58 0.17 15.75
C VAL A 25 -33.37 -0.37 14.33
N LYS A 26 -34.45 -0.83 13.68
CA LYS A 26 -34.42 -1.30 12.30
C LYS A 26 -34.02 -0.20 11.30
N HIS A 27 -34.42 1.04 11.53
CA HIS A 27 -34.01 2.19 10.70
C HIS A 27 -32.52 2.49 10.81
N GLU A 28 -31.99 2.56 12.03
CA GLU A 28 -30.56 2.82 12.26
C GLU A 28 -29.69 1.63 11.81
N GLN A 29 -30.15 0.39 11.97
CA GLN A 29 -29.50 -0.79 11.42
C GLN A 29 -29.42 -0.74 9.89
N ARG A 30 -30.50 -0.32 9.20
CA ARG A 30 -30.49 -0.17 7.73
C ARG A 30 -29.52 0.90 7.26
N LYS A 31 -29.46 2.06 7.92
CA LYS A 31 -28.45 3.08 7.62
C LYS A 31 -27.03 2.54 7.79
N SER A 32 -26.79 1.81 8.87
CA SER A 32 -25.47 1.20 9.15
C SER A 32 -25.07 0.23 8.04
N LEU A 33 -25.98 -0.65 7.60
CA LEU A 33 -25.74 -1.57 6.48
C LEU A 33 -25.52 -0.83 5.16
N GLN A 34 -26.32 0.19 4.88
CA GLN A 34 -26.13 1.04 3.69
C GLN A 34 -24.78 1.76 3.70
N ALA A 35 -24.31 2.21 4.87
CA ALA A 35 -23.00 2.81 5.03
C ALA A 35 -21.89 1.78 4.75
N ILE A 36 -22.01 0.57 5.31
CA ILE A 36 -21.10 -0.55 5.06
C ILE A 36 -21.00 -0.83 3.56
N ASP A 37 -22.13 -0.94 2.86
CA ASP A 37 -22.17 -1.23 1.42
C ASP A 37 -21.57 -0.12 0.55
N ASN A 38 -21.89 1.14 0.84
CA ASN A 38 -21.44 2.27 0.02
C ASN A 38 -20.00 2.73 0.32
N PHE A 39 -19.40 2.24 1.40
CA PHE A 39 -18.06 2.63 1.79
C PHE A 39 -17.03 2.25 0.71
N ILE A 40 -16.02 3.09 0.48
CA ILE A 40 -14.98 2.77 -0.50
C ILE A 40 -13.67 2.53 0.20
N ILE A 41 -13.02 1.44 -0.19
CA ILE A 41 -11.67 1.12 0.23
C ILE A 41 -10.74 1.35 -0.96
N SER A 42 -9.71 2.17 -0.74
CA SER A 42 -8.68 2.41 -1.74
C SER A 42 -7.71 1.23 -1.81
N PRO A 43 -7.27 0.84 -3.02
CA PRO A 43 -6.15 -0.06 -3.18
C PRO A 43 -4.82 0.64 -2.83
N SER A 44 -3.85 -0.17 -2.41
CA SER A 44 -2.44 0.19 -2.33
C SER A 44 -1.58 -1.04 -2.55
N THR A 45 -0.43 -0.86 -3.20
CA THR A 45 0.59 -1.88 -3.33
C THR A 45 1.93 -1.30 -2.88
N LYS A 46 2.66 -2.05 -2.06
CA LYS A 46 4.01 -1.70 -1.63
C LYS A 46 5.00 -2.73 -2.16
N ILE A 47 6.10 -2.25 -2.71
CA ILE A 47 7.20 -3.07 -3.22
C ILE A 47 8.42 -2.67 -2.42
N ILE A 48 9.02 -3.62 -1.72
CA ILE A 48 10.22 -3.43 -0.94
C ILE A 48 11.36 -4.05 -1.71
N LEU A 49 12.39 -3.27 -2.02
CA LEU A 49 13.60 -3.70 -2.69
C LEU A 49 14.77 -3.55 -1.72
N GLN A 50 15.40 -4.66 -1.38
CA GLN A 50 16.67 -4.65 -0.67
C GLN A 50 17.80 -4.49 -1.68
N THR A 51 18.51 -3.39 -1.57
CA THR A 51 19.64 -3.02 -2.42
C THR A 51 20.95 -3.40 -1.74
N LYS A 52 21.94 -3.82 -2.54
CA LYS A 52 23.31 -4.13 -2.11
C LYS A 52 24.03 -2.92 -1.52
N ARG A 53 23.74 -1.72 -2.05
CA ARG A 53 24.25 -0.45 -1.55
C ARG A 53 23.21 0.67 -1.64
N ARG A 54 23.26 1.61 -0.70
CA ARG A 54 22.45 2.85 -0.71
C ARG A 54 22.96 3.86 -1.74
N PHE A 55 22.88 3.55 -3.03
CA PHE A 55 23.41 4.41 -4.11
C PHE A 55 22.83 5.83 -4.11
N TRP A 56 21.63 6.02 -3.57
CA TRP A 56 20.99 7.33 -3.42
C TRP A 56 21.69 8.24 -2.40
N GLU A 57 22.54 7.71 -1.53
CA GLU A 57 23.38 8.49 -0.60
C GLU A 57 24.66 9.01 -1.25
N ASP A 58 25.01 8.52 -2.46
CA ASP A 58 26.18 8.98 -3.17
C ASP A 58 26.10 10.49 -3.42
N LYS A 59 27.27 11.16 -3.46
CA LYS A 59 27.39 12.62 -3.64
C LYS A 59 26.54 13.19 -4.80
N LYS A 60 26.29 12.36 -5.83
CA LYS A 60 25.43 12.67 -6.97
C LYS A 60 24.00 13.05 -6.57
N TYR A 61 23.43 12.35 -5.59
CA TYR A 61 22.03 12.50 -5.17
C TYR A 61 21.91 13.09 -3.76
N ASN A 62 22.82 12.72 -2.85
CA ASN A 62 22.87 13.17 -1.47
C ASN A 62 21.52 13.03 -0.72
N ILE A 63 20.83 11.91 -0.93
CA ILE A 63 19.53 11.62 -0.32
C ILE A 63 19.75 10.84 0.98
N GLN A 64 19.34 11.38 2.13
CA GLN A 64 19.52 10.76 3.46
C GLN A 64 18.18 10.38 4.11
N GLY A 65 17.32 9.73 3.31
CA GLY A 65 15.94 9.40 3.67
C GLY A 65 14.90 10.26 2.96
N GLY A 66 13.62 10.02 3.26
CA GLY A 66 12.50 10.69 2.62
C GLY A 66 12.00 9.95 1.37
N PHE A 67 11.46 10.67 0.40
CA PHE A 67 10.92 10.04 -0.81
C PHE A 67 11.05 10.96 -2.03
N SER A 68 11.10 10.33 -3.21
CA SER A 68 10.89 11.00 -4.49
C SER A 68 9.49 10.65 -5.01
N LYS A 69 8.92 11.56 -5.79
CA LYS A 69 7.62 11.36 -6.45
C LYS A 69 7.79 11.50 -7.96
N THR A 70 7.13 10.65 -8.71
CA THR A 70 7.17 10.60 -10.16
C THR A 70 5.76 10.49 -10.73
N ASN A 71 5.62 10.82 -12.02
CA ASN A 71 4.44 10.56 -12.83
C ASN A 71 4.42 9.15 -13.43
N LEU A 72 5.52 8.40 -13.31
CA LEU A 72 5.57 6.98 -13.66
C LEU A 72 4.67 6.16 -12.71
N PRO A 73 4.13 5.02 -13.16
CA PRO A 73 3.27 4.15 -12.33
C PRO A 73 3.80 3.79 -10.93
N ILE A 74 5.12 3.70 -10.74
CA ILE A 74 5.71 3.49 -9.40
C ILE A 74 5.34 4.59 -8.38
N GLY A 75 4.95 5.78 -8.85
CA GLY A 75 4.34 6.85 -8.07
C GLY A 75 5.26 7.51 -7.04
N GLN A 76 5.59 6.79 -5.96
CA GLN A 76 6.49 7.24 -4.91
C GLN A 76 7.54 6.18 -4.59
N ILE A 77 8.77 6.63 -4.44
CA ILE A 77 9.90 5.83 -3.97
C ILE A 77 10.40 6.41 -2.66
N HIS A 78 10.36 5.62 -1.60
CA HIS A 78 10.80 5.98 -0.26
C HIS A 78 12.17 5.37 0.00
N TYR A 79 13.11 6.21 0.40
CA TYR A 79 14.45 5.82 0.82
C TYR A 79 14.42 5.63 2.32
N VAL A 80 14.48 4.38 2.77
CA VAL A 80 14.45 4.09 4.20
C VAL A 80 15.76 4.58 4.82
N LYS A 81 15.64 5.47 5.81
CA LYS A 81 16.75 5.87 6.68
C LYS A 81 16.73 4.96 7.90
N PRO A 82 17.63 3.98 8.01
CA PRO A 82 17.73 3.17 9.21
C PRO A 82 18.41 3.97 10.33
N ASP A 83 18.44 3.40 11.52
CA ASP A 83 19.17 3.96 12.65
C ASP A 83 20.69 4.01 12.38
N PRO A 84 21.44 4.93 13.02
CA PRO A 84 22.86 5.12 12.75
C PRO A 84 23.70 3.83 12.87
N GLU A 85 23.41 3.00 13.87
CA GLU A 85 24.11 1.73 14.09
C GLU A 85 23.97 0.78 12.90
N TYR A 86 22.76 0.67 12.33
CA TYR A 86 22.54 -0.16 11.14
C TYR A 86 23.24 0.42 9.91
N VAL A 87 23.19 1.75 9.71
CA VAL A 87 23.90 2.44 8.60
C VAL A 87 25.39 2.11 8.62
N GLU A 88 26.00 2.06 9.80
CA GLU A 88 27.41 1.70 9.99
C GLU A 88 27.67 0.20 9.79
N SER A 89 26.72 -0.66 10.15
CA SER A 89 26.86 -2.12 10.09
C SER A 89 26.86 -2.71 8.68
N THR A 90 26.21 -2.04 7.71
CA THR A 90 26.03 -2.57 6.35
C THR A 90 25.93 -1.45 5.32
N LYS A 91 26.26 -1.77 4.06
CA LYS A 91 25.99 -0.87 2.92
C LYS A 91 24.58 -1.06 2.36
N GLN A 92 23.90 -2.15 2.71
CA GLN A 92 22.58 -2.49 2.19
C GLN A 92 21.56 -1.40 2.50
N GLY A 93 20.62 -1.22 1.57
CA GLY A 93 19.57 -0.22 1.69
C GLY A 93 18.20 -0.79 1.39
N ILE A 94 17.16 -0.17 1.94
CA ILE A 94 15.79 -0.50 1.60
C ILE A 94 15.17 0.65 0.80
N ILE A 95 14.69 0.33 -0.39
CA ILE A 95 13.78 1.16 -1.17
C ILE A 95 12.37 0.62 -0.98
N MET A 96 11.41 1.48 -0.66
CA MET A 96 9.99 1.14 -0.70
C MET A 96 9.31 1.93 -1.82
N VAL A 97 8.82 1.22 -2.83
CA VAL A 97 7.86 1.78 -3.79
C VAL A 97 6.47 1.73 -3.17
N PHE A 98 5.75 2.84 -3.25
CA PHE A 98 4.43 3.00 -2.68
C PHE A 98 3.45 3.50 -3.74
N THR A 99 2.61 2.58 -4.23
CA THR A 99 1.59 2.87 -5.22
C THR A 99 0.21 2.96 -4.58
N LEU A 100 -0.64 3.77 -5.20
CA LEU A 100 -2.00 4.07 -4.77
C LEU A 100 -2.94 3.95 -5.98
N LYS A 101 -4.25 3.88 -5.73
CA LYS A 101 -5.29 3.97 -6.78
C LYS A 101 -5.06 2.94 -7.90
N ASN A 102 -5.19 3.36 -9.17
CA ASN A 102 -5.12 2.47 -10.32
C ASN A 102 -3.74 1.83 -10.48
N ASP A 103 -2.67 2.56 -10.17
CA ASP A 103 -1.31 2.03 -10.23
C ASP A 103 -1.14 0.87 -9.23
N ALA A 104 -1.71 1.01 -8.03
CA ALA A 104 -1.69 -0.08 -7.05
C ALA A 104 -2.40 -1.34 -7.54
N LEU A 105 -3.52 -1.20 -8.25
CA LEU A 105 -4.21 -2.35 -8.85
C LEU A 105 -3.37 -2.98 -9.94
N MET A 106 -2.79 -2.17 -10.82
CA MET A 106 -1.93 -2.63 -11.91
C MET A 106 -0.77 -3.48 -11.38
N PHE A 107 0.00 -2.97 -10.41
CA PHE A 107 1.06 -3.75 -9.75
C PHE A 107 0.53 -4.95 -8.96
N GLY A 108 -0.69 -4.86 -8.42
CA GLY A 108 -1.33 -5.96 -7.71
C GLY A 108 -1.72 -7.15 -8.61
N PHE A 109 -1.85 -6.95 -9.93
CA PHE A 109 -2.15 -8.02 -10.88
C PHE A 109 -0.92 -8.76 -11.41
N LEU A 110 0.26 -8.17 -11.27
CA LEU A 110 1.52 -8.75 -11.75
C LEU A 110 2.03 -9.87 -10.82
N THR A 111 2.81 -10.80 -11.37
CA THR A 111 3.60 -11.74 -10.55
C THR A 111 4.72 -10.99 -9.80
N LYS A 112 5.30 -11.62 -8.78
CA LYS A 112 6.36 -10.96 -7.98
C LYS A 112 7.57 -10.56 -8.84
N GLU A 113 7.94 -11.42 -9.77
CA GLU A 113 9.07 -11.23 -10.69
C GLU A 113 8.78 -10.09 -11.68
N GLN A 114 7.53 -10.03 -12.18
CA GLN A 114 7.09 -8.93 -13.07
C GLN A 114 7.07 -7.58 -12.34
N VAL A 115 6.60 -7.57 -11.08
CA VAL A 115 6.58 -6.36 -10.24
C VAL A 115 8.00 -5.84 -9.99
N GLU A 116 8.94 -6.73 -9.67
CA GLU A 116 10.34 -6.37 -9.47
C GLU A 116 10.94 -5.74 -10.74
N LEU A 117 10.79 -6.40 -11.89
CA LEU A 117 11.29 -5.90 -13.17
C LEU A 117 10.70 -4.51 -13.50
N GLU A 118 9.38 -4.38 -13.43
CA GLU A 118 8.67 -3.15 -13.77
C GLU A 118 9.04 -1.98 -12.84
N ALA A 119 9.28 -2.26 -11.55
CA ALA A 119 9.76 -1.26 -10.60
C ALA A 119 11.21 -0.84 -10.88
N ILE A 120 12.11 -1.79 -11.15
CA ILE A 120 13.52 -1.52 -11.47
C ILE A 120 13.63 -0.68 -12.74
N GLU A 121 12.87 -1.01 -13.79
CA GLU A 121 12.85 -0.25 -15.04
C GLU A 121 12.47 1.21 -14.83
N GLN A 122 11.39 1.46 -14.08
CA GLN A 122 10.94 2.83 -13.81
C GLN A 122 11.83 3.61 -12.85
N ILE A 123 12.47 2.94 -11.88
CA ILE A 123 13.43 3.61 -10.98
C ILE A 123 14.70 3.99 -11.75
N ALA A 124 15.12 3.16 -12.71
CA ALA A 124 16.34 3.38 -13.49
C ALA A 124 16.31 4.66 -14.34
N GLU A 125 15.12 5.20 -14.64
CA GLU A 125 14.94 6.50 -15.31
C GLU A 125 15.61 7.66 -14.56
N PHE A 126 15.73 7.56 -13.23
CA PHE A 126 16.36 8.59 -12.39
C PHE A 126 17.41 8.06 -11.40
N HIS A 127 17.54 6.74 -11.27
CA HIS A 127 18.56 6.04 -10.50
C HIS A 127 19.09 4.81 -11.29
N PRO A 128 19.84 5.00 -12.39
CA PRO A 128 20.30 3.90 -13.25
C PRO A 128 21.16 2.86 -12.52
N GLU A 129 21.77 3.22 -11.39
CA GLU A 129 22.56 2.34 -10.52
C GLU A 129 21.74 1.12 -10.03
N ILE A 130 20.40 1.21 -10.02
CA ILE A 130 19.54 0.08 -9.64
C ILE A 130 19.65 -1.12 -10.59
N LYS A 131 20.15 -0.91 -11.82
CA LYS A 131 20.38 -1.95 -12.83
C LYS A 131 21.79 -2.55 -12.78
N GLU A 132 22.65 -2.10 -11.88
CA GLU A 132 23.96 -2.73 -11.68
C GLU A 132 23.80 -4.21 -11.29
N GLU A 133 24.77 -5.03 -11.68
CA GLU A 133 24.73 -6.47 -11.46
C GLU A 133 24.53 -6.83 -9.98
N ASN A 134 23.53 -7.65 -9.68
CA ASN A 134 23.17 -8.07 -8.32
C ASN A 134 22.87 -6.89 -7.37
N MET A 135 22.39 -5.75 -7.89
CA MET A 135 22.02 -4.61 -7.05
C MET A 135 20.81 -4.91 -6.16
N ILE A 136 19.81 -5.66 -6.66
CA ILE A 136 18.67 -6.11 -5.84
C ILE A 136 18.98 -7.51 -5.29
N GLU A 137 19.06 -7.61 -3.97
CA GLU A 137 19.38 -8.87 -3.28
C GLU A 137 18.11 -9.63 -2.88
N LYS A 138 17.05 -8.89 -2.52
CA LYS A 138 15.75 -9.45 -2.14
C LYS A 138 14.65 -8.44 -2.49
N HIS A 139 13.46 -8.94 -2.77
CA HIS A 139 12.27 -8.11 -2.92
C HIS A 139 11.06 -8.71 -2.18
N PHE A 140 10.11 -7.84 -1.84
CA PHE A 140 8.85 -8.23 -1.25
C PHE A 140 7.72 -7.35 -1.78
N VAL A 141 6.58 -7.95 -2.12
CA VAL A 141 5.42 -7.23 -2.65
C VAL A 141 4.21 -7.47 -1.74
N ARG A 142 3.53 -6.38 -1.37
CA ARG A 142 2.24 -6.43 -0.67
C ARG A 142 1.22 -5.59 -1.41
N ALA A 143 0.39 -6.26 -2.20
CA ALA A 143 -0.86 -5.69 -2.72
C ALA A 143 -1.96 -5.89 -1.68
N TRP A 144 -2.45 -4.80 -1.08
CA TRP A 144 -3.43 -4.88 0.01
C TRP A 144 -4.79 -5.40 -0.45
N SER A 145 -5.17 -5.10 -1.70
CA SER A 145 -6.44 -5.55 -2.28
C SER A 145 -6.54 -7.07 -2.47
N ASN A 146 -5.41 -7.77 -2.60
CA ASN A 146 -5.39 -9.21 -2.88
C ASN A 146 -5.43 -10.07 -1.61
N GLN A 147 -5.58 -9.44 -0.45
CA GLN A 147 -5.37 -10.10 0.83
C GLN A 147 -6.72 -10.52 1.41
N PRO A 148 -6.96 -11.83 1.63
CA PRO A 148 -8.28 -12.33 1.99
C PRO A 148 -8.87 -11.71 3.27
N SER A 149 -8.01 -11.30 4.21
CA SER A 149 -8.41 -10.79 5.53
C SER A 149 -8.78 -9.30 5.56
N TYR A 150 -8.56 -8.53 4.49
CA TYR A 150 -8.92 -7.11 4.45
C TYR A 150 -9.36 -6.58 3.08
N GLN A 151 -8.92 -7.21 1.99
CA GLN A 151 -9.38 -6.95 0.62
C GLN A 151 -9.29 -5.47 0.20
N GLY A 152 -8.29 -4.75 0.68
CA GLY A 152 -8.06 -3.35 0.38
C GLY A 152 -7.20 -2.66 1.45
N ALA A 153 -6.72 -1.45 1.18
CA ALA A 153 -5.72 -0.80 2.03
C ALA A 153 -6.32 0.07 3.13
N TYR A 154 -7.13 1.06 2.77
CA TYR A 154 -7.67 2.03 3.72
C TYR A 154 -8.96 2.68 3.22
N ALA A 155 -9.71 3.27 4.15
CA ALA A 155 -10.92 4.03 3.89
C ALA A 155 -10.66 5.23 2.97
N PHE A 156 -11.43 5.35 1.87
CA PHE A 156 -11.40 6.52 1.01
C PHE A 156 -12.82 7.03 0.75
N LEU A 157 -13.21 8.06 1.49
CA LEU A 157 -14.55 8.62 1.39
C LEU A 157 -14.70 9.44 0.11
N LYS A 158 -15.73 9.14 -0.69
CA LYS A 158 -16.21 10.04 -1.73
C LYS A 158 -16.74 11.32 -1.11
N ALA A 159 -16.81 12.37 -1.94
CA ALA A 159 -17.48 13.61 -1.58
C ALA A 159 -18.86 13.32 -0.96
N ARG A 160 -19.16 14.04 0.13
CA ARG A 160 -20.39 13.94 0.93
C ARG A 160 -20.57 12.68 1.79
N GLN A 161 -19.82 11.59 1.58
CA GLN A 161 -20.01 10.37 2.36
C GLN A 161 -19.82 10.58 3.87
N PHE A 162 -18.90 11.45 4.28
CA PHE A 162 -18.70 11.76 5.70
C PHE A 162 -19.96 12.34 6.38
N ASN A 163 -20.81 13.06 5.64
CA ASN A 163 -22.00 13.74 6.18
C ASN A 163 -23.31 12.98 5.91
N THR A 164 -23.26 11.83 5.23
CA THR A 164 -24.44 11.07 4.80
C THR A 164 -24.42 9.62 5.27
N VAL A 165 -23.43 9.24 6.08
CA VAL A 165 -23.38 7.99 6.84
C VAL A 165 -24.22 8.15 8.10
#